data_AF-A0A7S0Z075-F1
#
_entry.id   AF-A0A7S0Z075-F1
#
_cell.length_a   1.000
_cell.length_b   1.000
_cell.length_c   1.000
_cell.angle_alpha   90.00
_cell.angle_beta   90.00
_cell.angle_gamma   90.00
#
_symmetry.space_group_name_H-M   'P 1'
#
loop_
_entity.id
_entity.type
_entity.pdbx_description
1 polymer ?
#
loop_
_entity_poly.entity_id
_entity_poly.type
_entity_poly.pdbx_seq_one_letter_code
_entity_poly.pdbx_strand_id
1 'polypeptide(L)'
;LNTAYSIAIRCSLDETRRWVRLVGSNGWGDAGLYVERDRLRFAPRGTSMACQSHPLEPRRAYTFGLTRTMDGEVSLYIDGFRCFRGTTMVQKGFELDQHNVDFFHDDGSE
;
A
#
# COMPACT_ATOMS: atom_id res chain seq x y z
N LEU A 1 3.67 7.93 -18.91
CA LEU A 1 3.49 8.20 -17.46
C LEU A 1 2.48 7.20 -16.93
N ASN A 2 2.86 6.36 -15.96
CA ASN A 2 1.97 5.38 -15.36
C ASN A 2 1.14 6.07 -14.25
N THR A 3 0.24 6.94 -14.67
CA THR A 3 -0.57 7.77 -13.76
C THR A 3 -1.78 7.02 -13.20
N ALA A 4 -2.34 6.07 -13.94
CA ALA A 4 -3.41 5.20 -13.43
C ALA A 4 -2.94 3.75 -13.41
N TYR A 5 -3.23 3.05 -12.32
CA TYR A 5 -2.84 1.65 -12.16
C TYR A 5 -3.75 0.91 -11.17
N SER A 6 -3.67 -0.42 -11.24
CA SER A 6 -4.27 -1.34 -10.27
C SER A 6 -3.28 -2.45 -9.96
N ILE A 7 -3.06 -2.70 -8.68
CA ILE A 7 -2.18 -3.74 -8.16
C ILE A 7 -3.01 -4.61 -7.23
N ALA A 8 -2.94 -5.93 -7.42
CA ALA A 8 -3.56 -6.91 -6.55
C ALA A 8 -2.51 -7.93 -6.12
N ILE A 9 -2.44 -8.19 -4.82
CA ILE A 9 -1.48 -9.11 -4.22
C ILE A 9 -2.26 -10.08 -3.35
N ARG A 10 -2.10 -11.38 -3.59
CA ARG A 10 -2.60 -12.42 -2.69
C ARG A 10 -1.42 -13.04 -1.95
N CYS A 11 -1.36 -12.82 -0.65
CA CYS A 11 -0.30 -13.37 0.19
C CYS A 11 -0.81 -13.70 1.60
N SER A 12 -0.02 -14.49 2.31
CA SER A 12 -0.13 -14.72 3.74
C SER A 12 1.11 -14.12 4.39
N LEU A 13 0.94 -13.39 5.50
CA LEU A 13 2.02 -12.74 6.23
C LEU A 13 2.22 -13.43 7.57
N ASP A 14 3.46 -13.72 7.96
CA ASP A 14 3.74 -14.35 9.26
C ASP A 14 3.60 -13.35 10.44
N GLU A 15 3.72 -12.06 10.16
CA GLU A 15 3.63 -10.94 11.10
C GLU A 15 2.80 -9.81 10.48
N THR A 16 1.96 -9.15 11.27
CA THR A 16 1.05 -8.07 10.85
C THR A 16 1.15 -6.81 11.72
N ARG A 17 1.85 -6.89 12.86
CA ARG A 17 1.99 -5.80 13.82
C ARG A 17 3.17 -4.89 13.53
N ARG A 18 4.24 -5.44 12.96
CA ARG A 18 5.43 -4.69 12.53
C ARG A 18 5.21 -4.09 11.14
N TRP A 19 6.13 -3.20 10.74
CA TRP A 19 6.16 -2.69 9.38
C TRP A 19 6.52 -3.81 8.42
N VAL A 20 5.60 -4.09 7.49
CA VAL A 20 5.80 -5.04 6.39
C VAL A 20 5.45 -4.30 5.10
N ARG A 21 6.46 -3.98 4.30
CA ARG A 21 6.27 -3.34 3.00
C ARG A 21 5.74 -4.36 2.00
N LEU A 22 4.58 -4.08 1.43
CA LEU A 22 3.96 -4.89 0.39
C LEU A 22 4.32 -4.37 -1.01
N VAL A 23 4.28 -3.04 -1.19
CA VAL A 23 4.56 -2.38 -2.48
C VAL A 23 5.40 -1.13 -2.26
N GLY A 24 6.44 -1.00 -3.08
CA GLY A 24 7.22 0.21 -3.25
C GLY A 24 7.34 0.61 -4.72
N SER A 25 7.84 1.82 -4.95
CA SER A 25 8.23 2.31 -6.26
C SER A 25 9.35 3.33 -6.08
N ASN A 26 10.28 3.37 -7.02
CA ASN A 26 11.27 4.43 -7.11
C ASN A 26 10.55 5.80 -7.11
N GLY A 27 11.13 6.78 -6.42
CA GLY A 27 10.53 8.10 -6.26
C GLY A 27 9.44 8.20 -5.19
N TRP A 28 9.03 7.10 -4.54
CA TRP A 28 8.19 7.16 -3.34
C TRP A 28 9.00 7.36 -2.06
N GLY A 29 10.32 7.11 -2.08
CA GLY A 29 11.15 7.05 -0.87
C GLY A 29 10.61 5.95 0.06
N ASP A 30 10.43 6.28 1.34
CA ASP A 30 9.87 5.36 2.36
C ASP A 30 8.34 5.25 2.27
N ALA A 31 7.71 5.87 1.27
CA ALA A 31 6.28 5.75 1.06
C ALA A 31 5.96 4.44 0.31
N GLY A 32 4.78 3.89 0.57
CA GLY A 32 4.38 2.63 -0.05
C GLY A 32 3.14 2.02 0.57
N LEU A 33 2.79 0.84 0.11
CA LEU A 33 1.75 0.02 0.71
C LEU A 33 2.37 -0.85 1.79
N TYR A 34 1.84 -0.77 3.01
CA TYR A 34 2.34 -1.49 4.16
C TYR A 34 1.22 -2.19 4.92
N VAL A 35 1.60 -3.23 5.66
CA VAL A 35 0.87 -3.71 6.83
C VAL A 35 1.63 -3.27 8.07
N GLU A 36 0.94 -2.63 9.01
CA GLU A 36 1.47 -2.29 10.36
C GLU A 36 0.32 -2.22 11.35
N ARG A 37 0.55 -2.64 12.60
CA ARG A 37 -0.46 -2.67 13.69
C ARG A 37 -1.78 -3.31 13.23
N ASP A 38 -1.65 -4.46 12.55
CA ASP A 38 -2.76 -5.25 12.04
C ASP A 38 -3.62 -4.51 11.00
N ARG A 39 -3.07 -3.52 10.29
CA ARG A 39 -3.82 -2.71 9.31
C ARG A 39 -3.07 -2.52 8.02
N LEU A 40 -3.80 -2.66 6.91
CA LEU A 40 -3.36 -2.21 5.59
C LEU A 40 -3.36 -0.68 5.55
N ARG A 41 -2.26 -0.10 5.08
CA ARG A 41 -2.10 1.35 4.98
C ARG A 41 -1.19 1.78 3.84
N PHE A 42 -1.37 3.01 3.41
CA PHE A 42 -0.46 3.69 2.49
C PHE A 42 0.34 4.75 3.27
N ALA A 43 1.66 4.55 3.39
CA ALA A 43 2.59 5.37 4.18
C ALA A 43 3.25 6.47 3.30
N PRO A 44 3.93 7.49 3.87
CA PRO A 44 4.84 7.39 5.02
C PRO A 44 4.13 7.42 6.38
N ARG A 45 4.89 7.12 7.45
CA ARG A 45 4.44 7.12 8.86
C ARG A 45 3.66 8.41 9.18
N GLY A 46 2.42 8.28 9.66
CA GLY A 46 1.60 9.40 10.12
C GLY A 46 0.52 9.90 9.14
N THR A 47 0.44 9.35 7.93
CA THR A 47 -0.73 9.60 7.06
C THR A 47 -1.94 8.81 7.57
N SER A 48 -3.13 9.41 7.46
CA SER A 48 -4.41 8.78 7.82
C SER A 48 -4.94 7.81 6.75
N MET A 49 -4.10 7.41 5.78
CA MET A 49 -4.47 6.56 4.65
C MET A 49 -4.42 5.08 5.01
N ALA A 50 -5.30 4.66 5.90
CA ALA A 50 -5.33 3.29 6.42
C ALA A 50 -6.76 2.72 6.45
N CYS A 51 -6.85 1.40 6.30
CA CYS A 51 -8.08 0.68 6.55
C CYS A 51 -8.31 0.59 8.06
N GLN A 52 -9.33 1.32 8.55
CA GLN A 52 -9.65 1.42 9.97
C GLN A 52 -10.46 0.22 10.48
N SER A 53 -11.24 -0.37 9.59
CA SER A 53 -12.05 -1.56 9.84
C SER A 53 -11.31 -2.81 9.36
N HIS A 54 -11.34 -3.87 10.17
CA HIS A 54 -10.75 -5.21 9.93
C HIS A 54 -9.26 -5.32 10.30
N PRO A 55 -8.95 -5.76 11.53
CA PRO A 55 -7.59 -6.15 11.87
C PRO A 55 -7.18 -7.36 11.01
N LEU A 56 -5.97 -7.29 10.46
CA LEU A 56 -5.34 -8.37 9.72
C LEU A 56 -4.77 -9.40 10.71
N GLU A 57 -4.94 -10.68 10.39
CA GLU A 57 -4.45 -11.79 11.19
C GLU A 57 -3.21 -12.41 10.55
N PRO A 58 -2.17 -12.77 11.33
CA PRO A 58 -1.01 -13.46 10.80
C PRO A 58 -1.40 -14.86 10.31
N ARG A 59 -0.68 -15.36 9.29
CA ARG A 59 -0.85 -16.66 8.62
C ARG A 59 -2.19 -16.86 7.91
N ARG A 60 -3.00 -15.80 7.79
CA ARG A 60 -4.19 -15.79 6.95
C ARG A 60 -3.85 -15.20 5.59
N ALA A 61 -4.30 -15.86 4.53
CA ALA A 61 -4.19 -15.33 3.18
C ALA A 61 -5.23 -14.22 2.97
N TYR A 62 -4.77 -13.05 2.53
CA TYR A 62 -5.62 -11.92 2.13
C TYR A 62 -5.33 -11.55 0.68
N THR A 63 -6.32 -10.96 0.01
CA THR A 63 -6.09 -10.23 -1.25
C THR A 63 -6.03 -8.74 -0.95
N PHE A 64 -4.84 -8.16 -1.02
CA PHE A 64 -4.63 -6.72 -0.89
C PHE A 64 -4.73 -6.05 -2.26
N GLY A 65 -5.55 -5.01 -2.35
CA GLY A 65 -5.70 -4.21 -3.57
C GLY A 65 -5.28 -2.76 -3.36
N LEU A 66 -4.66 -2.20 -4.38
CA LEU A 66 -4.26 -0.80 -4.48
C LEU A 66 -4.61 -0.29 -5.87
N THR A 67 -5.35 0.80 -5.96
CA THR A 67 -5.63 1.48 -7.24
C THR A 67 -5.29 2.95 -7.15
N ARG A 68 -4.86 3.54 -8.27
CA ARG A 68 -4.73 4.99 -8.46
C ARG A 68 -5.45 5.40 -9.75
N THR A 69 -6.29 6.43 -9.70
CA THR A 69 -6.91 7.02 -10.90
C THR A 69 -5.98 8.04 -11.57
N MET A 70 -6.31 8.47 -12.79
CA MET A 70 -5.55 9.52 -13.49
C MET A 70 -5.49 10.83 -12.68
N ASP A 71 -6.57 11.14 -11.95
CA ASP A 71 -6.69 12.33 -11.11
C ASP A 71 -6.00 12.20 -9.74
N GLY A 72 -5.30 11.09 -9.49
CA GLY A 72 -4.53 10.87 -8.27
C GLY A 72 -5.34 10.36 -7.07
N GLU A 73 -6.55 9.85 -7.28
CA GLU A 73 -7.30 9.19 -6.22
C GLU A 73 -6.79 7.77 -5.96
N VAL A 74 -6.44 7.49 -4.71
CA VAL A 74 -5.95 6.19 -4.25
C VAL A 74 -7.06 5.47 -3.49
N SER A 75 -7.23 4.17 -3.76
CA SER A 75 -8.12 3.29 -3.01
C SER A 75 -7.40 2.03 -2.55
N LEU A 76 -7.73 1.56 -1.34
CA LEU A 76 -7.21 0.32 -0.77
C LEU A 76 -8.34 -0.70 -0.57
N TYR A 77 -7.99 -1.97 -0.77
CA TYR A 77 -8.93 -3.08 -0.71
C TYR A 77 -8.34 -4.24 0.11
N ILE A 78 -9.20 -4.91 0.88
CA ILE A 78 -8.90 -6.18 1.55
C ILE A 78 -9.99 -7.16 1.13
N ASP A 79 -9.61 -8.29 0.54
CA ASP A 79 -10.51 -9.34 0.04
C ASP A 79 -11.61 -8.78 -0.90
N GLY A 80 -11.23 -7.79 -1.71
CA GLY A 80 -12.14 -7.12 -2.66
C GLY A 80 -13.01 -6.03 -2.04
N PHE A 81 -13.06 -5.89 -0.70
CA PHE A 81 -13.79 -4.81 -0.04
C PHE A 81 -12.95 -3.54 0.04
N ARG A 82 -13.48 -2.42 -0.46
CA ARG A 82 -12.80 -1.11 -0.39
C ARG A 82 -12.88 -0.56 1.03
N CYS A 83 -11.74 -0.45 1.70
CA CYS A 83 -11.66 0.03 3.08
C CYS A 83 -11.04 1.42 3.22
N PHE A 84 -10.47 1.97 2.15
CA PHE A 84 -9.97 3.35 2.11
C PHE A 84 -10.15 3.96 0.71
N ARG A 85 -10.37 5.28 0.66
CA ARG A 85 -10.38 6.11 -0.54
C ARG A 85 -9.93 7.52 -0.18
N GLY A 86 -9.01 8.10 -0.95
CA GLY A 86 -8.58 9.49 -0.75
C GLY A 86 -7.57 9.96 -1.78
N THR A 87 -7.32 11.27 -1.79
CA THR A 87 -6.30 11.91 -2.63
C THR A 87 -5.15 12.42 -1.76
N THR A 88 -3.97 12.56 -2.34
CA THR A 88 -2.80 13.14 -1.67
C THR A 88 -1.91 13.86 -2.68
N MET A 89 -1.29 14.95 -2.24
CA MET A 89 -0.26 15.65 -3.03
C MET A 89 1.15 15.19 -2.67
N VAL A 90 1.30 14.35 -1.64
CA VAL A 90 2.59 13.79 -1.20
C VAL A 90 3.11 12.80 -2.24
N GLN A 91 4.42 12.79 -2.51
CA GLN A 91 5.09 11.91 -3.49
C GLN A 91 4.37 11.82 -4.84
N LYS A 92 3.96 12.98 -5.40
CA LYS A 92 3.19 13.10 -6.66
C LYS A 92 1.87 12.30 -6.66
N GLY A 93 1.27 12.13 -5.48
CA GLY A 93 0.08 11.31 -5.32
C GLY A 93 0.34 9.82 -5.57
N PHE A 94 1.58 9.37 -5.40
CA PHE A 94 2.00 7.98 -5.59
C PHE A 94 1.90 7.49 -7.03
N GLU A 95 2.39 8.28 -7.99
CA GLU A 95 2.62 7.79 -9.35
C GLU A 95 3.70 6.73 -9.35
N LEU A 96 3.47 5.61 -10.03
CA LEU A 96 4.52 4.61 -10.23
C LEU A 96 5.66 5.21 -11.05
N ASP A 97 6.88 4.85 -10.68
CA ASP A 97 8.02 5.01 -11.57
C ASP A 97 7.78 4.20 -12.85
N GLN A 98 8.28 4.70 -13.98
CA GLN A 98 8.05 4.04 -15.27
C GLN A 98 8.79 2.71 -15.40
N HIS A 99 9.80 2.48 -14.55
CA HIS A 99 10.72 1.37 -14.66
C HIS A 99 10.87 0.57 -13.36
N ASN A 100 10.07 0.86 -12.33
CA ASN A 100 10.15 0.17 -11.05
C ASN A 100 8.81 0.07 -10.32
N VAL A 101 8.53 -1.15 -9.85
CA VAL A 101 7.57 -1.46 -8.80
C VAL A 101 8.19 -2.64 -8.04
N ASP A 102 8.35 -2.50 -6.73
CA ASP A 102 8.91 -3.55 -5.90
C ASP A 102 7.82 -4.17 -5.02
N PHE A 103 7.92 -5.49 -4.83
CA PHE A 103 7.00 -6.26 -3.99
C PHE A 103 7.80 -6.93 -2.88
N PHE A 104 7.34 -6.79 -1.63
CA PHE A 104 7.97 -7.42 -0.46
C PHE A 104 9.47 -7.14 -0.32
N HIS A 105 9.89 -5.95 -0.76
CA HIS A 105 11.27 -5.49 -0.68
C HIS A 105 11.33 -4.27 0.23
N ASP A 106 12.20 -4.33 1.22
CA ASP A 106 12.55 -3.22 2.10
C ASP A 106 14.07 -3.10 2.04
N ASP A 107 14.57 -1.90 1.75
CA ASP A 107 16.01 -1.65 1.67
C ASP A 107 16.65 -1.50 3.05
N GLY A 108 15.84 -1.54 4.12
CA GLY A 108 16.30 -1.49 5.50
C GLY A 108 16.96 -0.17 5.88
N SER A 109 16.77 0.88 5.07
CA SER A 109 17.32 2.22 5.29
C SER A 109 16.42 3.12 6.14
N GLU A 110 15.32 2.56 6.66
CA GLU A 110 14.35 3.21 7.55
C GLU A 110 14.83 3.44 9.00
#